data_AF-A0AAV2M8E1-F1
#
_entry.id   AF-A0AAV2M8E1-F1
#
_cell.length_a   1.000
_cell.length_b   1.000
_cell.length_c   1.000
_cell.angle_alpha   90.00
_cell.angle_beta   90.00
_cell.angle_gamma   90.00
#
_symmetry.space_group_name_H-M   'P 1'
#
loop_
_entity.id
_entity.type
_entity.pdbx_description
1 polymer ?
#
loop_
_entity_poly.entity_id
_entity_poly.type
_entity_poly.pdbx_seq_one_letter_code
_entity_poly.pdbx_strand_id
1 'polypeptide(L)'
;MLLTGSLRCHQISSYFRYRARRLAFPMLSRLLKEHQAKQNERKEVQEKRRREAIAAATCLTEALVDHLNVGVAQAYVNQRKLDHEVKTLQVQASQFSKQTAQWISMVEGFNQALKEIGDVENWARSIEMDMRTIASALEYVHKDAIRARKGKVWKWLQASPSYKNLNLTPNTVSKASSMDTQIIYDLLGENAWLYIVGTFSVLWVLVWLYKDSLEVDNIGDKYVFVTGCDSGFGNLLCKKLDRKGFRVLAGCLTEKGADDLKRVAGPKLKTVLLDVTSQDSIQKAMEWTNKEVGDKGLWGIVNNAGRALPMGPSEWMRMEDYRGTLKVNMDGVIAMTMTFLPLIKKAQGRIVNVASVLGRVAANGGGYCISKFAVESFSDCLRRDIHYFGVNVCIIEPGFFKTAVTSLEPLERELHRLWNQLSPEVKASYGDKYLDKYINVQRLIMNAVCDSDLSKVTNCMEHAVSAAYPRTRYSAGWDAKLLWIPLSYMPSFVVDLGLKLVLPRPSKSV
;
A
#
# COMPACT_ATOMS: atom_id res chain seq x y z
N MET A 1 -45.46 -121.95 43.46
CA MET A 1 -44.95 -120.97 44.45
C MET A 1 -44.64 -119.65 43.73
N LEU A 2 -45.70 -119.05 43.19
CA LEU A 2 -45.75 -117.73 42.57
C LEU A 2 -46.49 -116.86 43.59
N LEU A 3 -45.82 -115.89 44.26
CA LEU A 3 -46.44 -114.73 44.97
C LEU A 3 -45.45 -113.92 45.86
N THR A 4 -44.17 -113.77 45.49
CA THR A 4 -43.21 -112.92 46.27
C THR A 4 -42.35 -111.97 45.43
N GLY A 5 -42.78 -111.61 44.21
CA GLY A 5 -42.06 -110.68 43.32
C GLY A 5 -42.71 -109.30 43.09
N SER A 6 -44.02 -109.16 43.31
CA SER A 6 -44.77 -107.95 42.88
C SER A 6 -44.82 -106.82 43.95
N LEU A 7 -44.69 -107.16 45.23
CA LEU A 7 -44.87 -106.20 46.33
C LEU A 7 -43.66 -105.27 46.60
N ARG A 8 -42.43 -105.62 46.17
CA ARG A 8 -41.24 -104.75 46.34
C ARG A 8 -41.12 -103.63 45.29
N CYS A 9 -41.69 -103.79 44.09
CA CYS A 9 -41.57 -102.80 43.02
C CYS A 9 -42.52 -101.60 43.23
N HIS A 10 -43.70 -101.83 43.80
CA HIS A 10 -44.67 -100.77 44.08
C HIS A 10 -44.29 -99.85 45.26
N GLN A 11 -43.64 -100.36 46.31
CA GLN A 11 -43.17 -99.51 47.42
C GLN A 11 -41.98 -98.61 47.04
N ILE A 12 -41.07 -99.05 46.17
CA ILE A 12 -39.94 -98.23 45.73
C ILE A 12 -40.41 -97.15 44.74
N SER A 13 -41.35 -97.47 43.84
CA SER A 13 -41.89 -96.53 42.87
C SER A 13 -42.78 -95.45 43.49
N SER A 14 -43.54 -95.76 44.55
CA SER A 14 -44.34 -94.78 45.29
C SER A 14 -43.45 -93.88 46.15
N TYR A 15 -42.40 -94.40 46.78
CA TYR A 15 -41.45 -93.62 47.58
C TYR A 15 -40.62 -92.66 46.71
N PHE A 16 -40.15 -93.09 45.53
CA PHE A 16 -39.47 -92.20 44.58
C PHE A 16 -40.40 -91.14 43.98
N ARG A 17 -41.66 -91.47 43.64
CA ARG A 17 -42.64 -90.48 43.18
C ARG A 17 -43.05 -89.49 44.27
N TYR A 18 -43.16 -89.93 45.52
CA TYR A 18 -43.47 -89.07 46.66
C TYR A 18 -42.28 -88.15 47.00
N ARG A 19 -41.05 -88.67 47.03
CA ARG A 19 -39.82 -87.89 47.27
C ARG A 19 -39.54 -86.90 46.13
N ALA A 20 -39.77 -87.29 44.87
CA ALA A 20 -39.66 -86.40 43.72
C ALA A 20 -40.71 -85.29 43.75
N ARG A 21 -41.98 -85.58 44.08
CA ARG A 21 -43.02 -84.54 44.24
C ARG A 21 -42.75 -83.60 45.43
N ARG A 22 -42.22 -84.11 46.54
CA ARG A 22 -41.91 -83.32 47.75
C ARG A 22 -40.71 -82.39 47.58
N LEU A 23 -39.77 -82.72 46.69
CA LEU A 23 -38.60 -81.87 46.35
C LEU A 23 -38.86 -80.94 45.14
N ALA A 24 -39.65 -81.38 44.15
CA ALA A 24 -39.92 -80.60 42.94
C ALA A 24 -40.86 -79.42 43.19
N PHE A 25 -41.88 -79.56 44.04
CA PHE A 25 -42.87 -78.50 44.26
C PHE A 25 -42.30 -77.23 44.94
N PRO A 26 -41.48 -77.34 46.01
CA PRO A 26 -40.80 -76.18 46.60
C PRO A 26 -39.79 -75.53 45.64
N MET A 27 -39.09 -76.35 44.83
CA MET A 27 -38.11 -75.88 43.86
C MET A 27 -38.78 -75.11 42.70
N LEU A 28 -39.90 -75.61 42.18
CA LEU A 28 -40.67 -74.93 41.13
C LEU A 28 -41.31 -73.64 41.65
N SER A 29 -41.83 -73.65 42.88
CA SER A 29 -42.38 -72.45 43.53
C SER A 29 -41.32 -71.37 43.76
N ARG A 30 -40.10 -71.76 44.15
CA ARG A 30 -38.96 -70.84 44.31
C ARG A 30 -38.50 -70.27 42.98
N LEU A 31 -38.38 -71.09 41.94
CA LEU A 31 -38.03 -70.65 40.59
C LEU A 31 -39.09 -69.69 40.01
N LEU A 32 -40.39 -69.95 40.25
CA LEU A 32 -41.46 -69.06 39.82
C LEU A 32 -41.39 -67.70 40.54
N LYS A 33 -41.14 -67.69 41.86
CA LYS A 33 -40.96 -66.45 42.63
C LYS A 33 -39.73 -65.67 42.19
N GLU A 34 -38.60 -66.34 41.96
CA GLU A 34 -37.37 -65.70 41.45
C GLU A 34 -37.57 -65.14 40.04
N HIS A 35 -38.32 -65.83 39.16
CA HIS A 35 -38.66 -65.33 37.84
C HIS A 35 -39.58 -64.11 37.90
N GLN A 36 -40.62 -64.13 38.75
CA GLN A 36 -41.51 -62.98 38.96
C GLN A 36 -40.77 -61.78 39.54
N ALA A 37 -39.89 -61.98 40.52
CA ALA A 37 -39.06 -60.92 41.07
C ALA A 37 -38.14 -60.29 40.00
N LYS A 38 -37.45 -61.11 39.21
CA LYS A 38 -36.63 -60.62 38.09
C LYS A 38 -37.44 -59.92 37.00
N GLN A 39 -38.68 -60.36 36.73
CA GLN A 39 -39.55 -59.65 35.79
C GLN A 39 -39.99 -58.29 36.32
N ASN A 40 -40.32 -58.18 37.61
CA ASN A 40 -40.68 -56.89 38.21
C ASN A 40 -39.49 -55.93 38.24
N GLU A 41 -38.31 -56.40 38.61
CA GLU A 41 -37.07 -55.60 38.57
C GLU A 41 -36.77 -55.11 37.15
N ARG A 42 -36.92 -55.96 36.13
CA ARG A 42 -36.76 -55.55 34.72
C ARG A 42 -37.79 -54.50 34.31
N LYS A 43 -39.05 -54.61 34.74
CA LYS A 43 -40.09 -53.61 34.48
C LYS A 43 -39.75 -52.28 35.14
N GLU A 44 -39.33 -52.28 36.40
CA GLU A 44 -38.93 -51.05 37.10
C GLU A 44 -37.72 -50.37 36.44
N VAL A 45 -36.71 -51.14 36.06
CA VAL A 45 -35.54 -50.62 35.31
C VAL A 45 -35.96 -50.05 33.96
N GLN A 46 -36.89 -50.71 33.26
CA GLN A 46 -37.40 -50.24 31.97
C GLN A 46 -38.24 -48.96 32.11
N GLU A 47 -39.08 -48.85 33.15
CA GLU A 47 -39.82 -47.63 33.45
C GLU A 47 -38.91 -46.48 33.85
N LYS A 48 -37.87 -46.74 34.66
CA LYS A 48 -36.87 -45.74 35.03
C LYS A 48 -36.14 -45.19 33.80
N ARG A 49 -35.64 -46.09 32.93
CA ARG A 49 -35.01 -45.70 31.66
C ARG A 49 -35.96 -44.94 30.75
N ARG A 50 -37.25 -45.31 30.71
CA ARG A 50 -38.28 -44.60 29.95
C ARG A 50 -38.49 -43.18 30.48
N ARG A 51 -38.55 -42.99 31.80
CA ARG A 51 -38.67 -41.66 32.42
C ARG A 51 -37.44 -40.79 32.15
N GLU A 52 -36.24 -41.35 32.29
CA GLU A 52 -34.99 -40.65 31.99
C GLU A 52 -34.91 -40.24 30.50
N ALA A 53 -35.30 -41.12 29.58
CA ALA A 53 -35.35 -40.82 28.15
C ALA A 53 -36.37 -39.71 27.82
N ILE A 54 -37.56 -39.74 28.44
CA ILE A 54 -38.57 -38.68 28.27
C ILE A 54 -38.04 -37.35 28.80
N ALA A 55 -37.45 -37.32 30.00
CA ALA A 55 -36.89 -36.10 30.58
C ALA A 55 -35.76 -35.50 29.72
N ALA A 56 -34.86 -36.35 29.21
CA ALA A 56 -33.80 -35.93 28.30
C ALA A 56 -34.36 -35.38 26.98
N ALA A 57 -35.38 -36.02 26.41
CA ALA A 57 -36.04 -35.55 25.20
C ALA A 57 -36.73 -34.19 25.43
N THR A 58 -37.45 -34.01 26.55
CA THR A 58 -38.09 -32.74 26.90
C THR A 58 -37.06 -31.62 27.06
N CYS A 59 -35.96 -31.89 27.79
CA CYS A 59 -34.89 -30.90 27.98
C CYS A 59 -34.23 -30.50 26.65
N LEU A 60 -34.03 -31.45 25.74
CA LEU A 60 -33.52 -31.15 24.39
C LEU A 60 -34.51 -30.28 23.60
N THR A 61 -35.82 -30.57 23.66
CA THR A 61 -36.82 -29.77 22.96
C THR A 61 -36.92 -28.35 23.51
N GLU A 62 -36.83 -28.16 24.82
CA GLU A 62 -36.80 -26.83 25.45
C GLU A 62 -35.56 -26.04 25.00
N ALA A 63 -34.38 -26.66 25.07
CA ALA A 63 -33.14 -26.02 24.65
C ALA A 63 -33.14 -25.65 23.15
N LEU A 64 -33.73 -26.50 22.29
CA LEU A 64 -33.89 -26.21 20.87
C LEU A 64 -34.86 -25.05 20.62
N VAL A 65 -35.97 -24.99 21.34
CA VAL A 65 -36.95 -23.90 21.23
C VAL A 65 -36.33 -22.59 21.70
N ASP A 66 -35.60 -22.58 22.81
CA ASP A 66 -34.91 -21.38 23.32
C ASP A 66 -33.85 -20.88 22.33
N HIS A 67 -33.04 -21.79 21.78
CA HIS A 67 -32.04 -21.43 20.77
C HIS A 67 -32.70 -20.86 19.50
N LEU A 68 -33.80 -21.45 19.05
CA LEU A 68 -34.55 -20.96 17.89
C LEU A 68 -35.14 -19.56 18.18
N ASN A 69 -35.73 -19.36 19.35
CA ASN A 69 -36.32 -18.07 19.75
C ASN A 69 -35.26 -16.96 19.81
N VAL A 70 -34.09 -17.24 20.39
CA VAL A 70 -32.97 -16.29 20.42
C VAL A 70 -32.46 -16.00 19.01
N GLY A 71 -32.30 -17.05 18.18
CA GLY A 71 -31.88 -16.90 16.79
C GLY A 71 -32.84 -16.03 15.96
N VAL A 72 -34.15 -16.25 16.09
CA VAL A 72 -35.19 -15.47 15.42
C VAL A 72 -35.21 -14.02 15.91
N ALA A 73 -35.10 -13.79 17.22
CA ALA A 73 -35.03 -12.44 17.79
C ALA A 73 -33.80 -11.67 17.26
N GLN A 74 -32.64 -12.32 17.19
CA GLN A 74 -31.42 -11.71 16.65
C GLN A 74 -31.54 -11.43 15.15
N ALA A 75 -32.14 -12.35 14.38
CA ALA A 75 -32.39 -12.16 12.95
C ALA A 75 -33.30 -10.95 12.70
N TYR A 76 -34.35 -10.79 13.52
CA TYR A 76 -35.25 -9.64 13.44
C TYR A 76 -34.56 -8.31 13.76
N VAL A 77 -33.71 -8.26 14.78
CA VAL A 77 -32.92 -7.06 15.11
C VAL A 77 -31.94 -6.72 13.98
N ASN A 78 -31.27 -7.72 13.42
CA ASN A 78 -30.37 -7.54 12.28
C ASN A 78 -31.11 -7.03 11.05
N GLN A 79 -32.30 -7.55 10.75
CA GLN A 79 -33.14 -7.09 9.65
C GLN A 79 -33.52 -5.60 9.81
N ARG A 80 -33.96 -5.18 11.01
CA ARG A 80 -34.28 -3.76 11.26
C ARG A 80 -33.07 -2.84 11.10
N LYS A 81 -31.87 -3.31 11.49
CA LYS A 81 -30.63 -2.55 11.31
C LYS A 81 -30.29 -2.39 9.83
N LEU A 82 -30.39 -3.48 9.06
CA LEU A 82 -30.18 -3.45 7.60
C LEU A 82 -31.18 -2.52 6.92
N ASP A 83 -32.46 -2.54 7.27
CA ASP A 83 -33.47 -1.64 6.70
C ASP A 83 -33.15 -0.16 6.99
N HIS A 84 -32.59 0.15 8.15
CA HIS A 84 -32.17 1.50 8.50
C HIS A 84 -30.93 1.95 7.70
N GLU A 85 -29.95 1.07 7.56
CA GLU A 85 -28.75 1.34 6.76
C GLU A 85 -29.10 1.52 5.27
N VAL A 86 -30.00 0.68 4.72
CA VAL A 86 -30.50 0.80 3.33
C VAL A 86 -31.18 2.15 3.11
N LYS A 87 -32.06 2.58 4.02
CA LYS A 87 -32.70 3.91 3.92
C LYS A 87 -31.67 5.04 3.96
N THR A 88 -30.66 4.93 4.82
CA THR A 88 -29.59 5.93 4.93
C THR A 88 -28.76 6.00 3.64
N LEU A 89 -28.37 4.84 3.10
CA LEU A 89 -27.66 4.74 1.83
C LEU A 89 -28.49 5.31 0.67
N GLN A 90 -29.79 5.08 0.65
CA GLN A 90 -30.66 5.63 -0.40
C GLN A 90 -30.75 7.16 -0.34
N VAL A 91 -30.82 7.75 0.86
CA VAL A 91 -30.77 9.21 1.03
C VAL A 91 -29.42 9.76 0.57
N GLN A 92 -28.31 9.13 0.96
CA GLN A 92 -26.97 9.52 0.55
C GLN A 92 -26.77 9.42 -0.96
N ALA A 93 -27.24 8.34 -1.59
CA ALA A 93 -27.19 8.16 -3.04
C ALA A 93 -27.99 9.25 -3.78
N SER A 94 -29.16 9.63 -3.25
CA SER A 94 -29.96 10.73 -3.79
C SER A 94 -29.24 12.08 -3.68
N GLN A 95 -28.58 12.35 -2.54
CA GLN A 95 -27.77 13.55 -2.36
C GLN A 95 -26.57 13.57 -3.30
N PHE A 96 -25.88 12.45 -3.46
CA PHE A 96 -24.74 12.32 -4.37
C PHE A 96 -25.15 12.52 -5.83
N SER A 97 -26.31 11.99 -6.24
CA SER A 97 -26.87 12.24 -7.57
C SER A 97 -27.12 13.73 -7.81
N LYS A 98 -27.69 14.44 -6.83
CA LYS A 98 -27.89 15.90 -6.93
C LYS A 98 -26.57 16.66 -7.05
N GLN A 99 -25.57 16.30 -6.24
CA GLN A 99 -24.23 16.90 -6.33
C GLN A 99 -23.58 16.63 -7.69
N THR A 100 -23.71 15.41 -8.22
CA THR A 100 -23.16 15.05 -9.53
C THR A 100 -23.79 15.90 -10.64
N ALA A 101 -25.10 16.14 -10.60
CA ALA A 101 -25.77 17.03 -11.55
C ALA A 101 -25.25 18.48 -11.45
N GLN A 102 -24.98 18.98 -10.24
CA GLN A 102 -24.37 20.29 -10.04
C GLN A 102 -22.93 20.37 -10.59
N TRP A 103 -22.14 19.31 -10.40
CA TRP A 103 -20.79 19.20 -10.96
C TRP A 103 -20.80 19.19 -12.49
N ILE A 104 -21.71 18.44 -13.11
CA ILE A 104 -21.88 18.44 -14.57
C ILE A 104 -22.19 19.85 -15.07
N SER A 105 -23.13 20.55 -14.43
CA SER A 105 -23.46 21.94 -14.78
C SER A 105 -22.28 22.90 -14.63
N MET A 106 -21.47 22.76 -13.58
CA MET A 106 -20.22 23.55 -13.44
C MET A 106 -19.20 23.23 -14.53
N VAL A 107 -19.02 21.97 -14.89
CA VAL A 107 -18.08 21.55 -15.95
C VAL A 107 -18.55 22.05 -17.31
N GLU A 108 -19.85 22.01 -17.59
CA GLU A 108 -20.43 22.61 -18.80
C GLU A 108 -20.23 24.13 -18.82
N GLY A 109 -20.44 24.82 -17.69
CA GLY A 109 -20.18 26.25 -17.55
C GLY A 109 -18.69 26.59 -17.75
N PHE A 110 -17.79 25.78 -17.20
CA PHE A 110 -16.35 25.92 -17.41
C PHE A 110 -15.95 25.65 -18.87
N ASN A 111 -16.53 24.63 -19.51
CA ASN A 111 -16.31 24.36 -20.93
C ASN A 111 -16.81 25.51 -21.81
N GLN A 112 -17.93 26.12 -21.44
CA GLN A 112 -18.45 27.30 -22.14
C GLN A 112 -17.51 28.51 -21.97
N ALA A 113 -17.03 28.76 -20.75
CA ALA A 113 -16.00 29.79 -20.50
C ALA A 113 -14.69 29.49 -21.24
N LEU A 114 -14.30 28.21 -21.35
CA LEU A 114 -13.15 27.79 -22.15
C LEU A 114 -13.38 27.96 -23.66
N LYS A 115 -14.62 27.86 -24.16
CA LYS A 115 -14.94 28.19 -25.56
C LYS A 115 -14.88 29.68 -25.82
N GLU A 116 -15.31 30.49 -24.84
CA GLU A 116 -15.15 31.96 -24.89
C GLU A 116 -13.67 32.36 -24.85
N ILE A 117 -12.86 31.70 -24.02
CA ILE A 117 -11.40 31.83 -24.03
C ILE A 117 -10.81 31.23 -25.32
N GLY A 118 -11.41 30.17 -25.86
CA GLY A 118 -11.02 29.56 -27.14
C GLY A 118 -11.20 30.49 -28.34
N ASP A 119 -11.96 31.58 -28.19
CA ASP A 119 -12.02 32.68 -29.14
C ASP A 119 -10.81 33.64 -29.04
N VAL A 120 -9.70 33.18 -28.44
CA VAL A 120 -8.36 33.80 -28.54
C VAL A 120 -7.99 34.03 -30.00
N GLU A 121 -8.46 33.21 -30.95
CA GLU A 121 -8.17 33.42 -32.37
C GLU A 121 -8.88 34.67 -32.93
N ASN A 122 -10.14 34.93 -32.59
CA ASN A 122 -10.78 36.20 -32.98
C ASN A 122 -10.23 37.39 -32.18
N TRP A 123 -9.91 37.21 -30.90
CA TRP A 123 -9.24 38.25 -30.13
C TRP A 123 -7.87 38.59 -30.71
N ALA A 124 -7.07 37.58 -31.08
CA ALA A 124 -5.77 37.76 -31.72
C ALA A 124 -5.91 38.40 -33.10
N ARG A 125 -6.89 37.99 -33.92
CA ARG A 125 -7.18 38.63 -35.21
C ARG A 125 -7.65 40.08 -35.05
N SER A 126 -8.47 40.38 -34.05
CA SER A 126 -8.92 41.74 -33.75
C SER A 126 -7.77 42.61 -33.27
N ILE A 127 -6.94 42.10 -32.34
CA ILE A 127 -5.74 42.79 -31.86
C ILE A 127 -4.73 42.99 -33.01
N GLU A 128 -4.56 42.01 -33.89
CA GLU A 128 -3.71 42.12 -35.08
C GLU A 128 -4.23 43.19 -36.04
N MET A 129 -5.54 43.24 -36.26
CA MET A 129 -6.19 44.25 -37.10
C MET A 129 -6.10 45.66 -36.51
N ASP A 130 -6.26 45.79 -35.19
CA ASP A 130 -6.10 47.06 -34.46
C ASP A 130 -4.63 47.52 -34.50
N MET A 131 -3.68 46.61 -34.28
CA MET A 131 -2.24 46.91 -34.36
C MET A 131 -1.82 47.32 -35.77
N ARG A 132 -2.37 46.70 -36.83
CA ARG A 132 -2.14 47.13 -38.22
C ARG A 132 -2.71 48.52 -38.49
N THR A 133 -3.88 48.84 -37.92
CA THR A 133 -4.53 50.16 -38.07
C THR A 133 -3.72 51.25 -37.36
N ILE A 134 -3.28 50.98 -36.13
CA ILE A 134 -2.42 51.88 -35.35
C ILE A 134 -1.07 52.08 -36.05
N ALA A 135 -0.45 51.00 -36.54
CA ALA A 135 0.80 51.08 -37.28
C ALA A 135 0.66 51.92 -38.56
N SER A 136 -0.42 51.72 -39.32
CA SER A 136 -0.71 52.49 -40.54
C SER A 136 -0.94 53.97 -40.25
N ALA A 137 -1.65 54.29 -39.16
CA ALA A 137 -1.88 55.67 -38.72
C ALA A 137 -0.58 56.34 -38.25
N LEU A 138 0.24 55.64 -37.47
CA LEU A 138 1.56 56.12 -37.04
C LEU A 138 2.50 56.30 -38.24
N GLU A 139 2.49 55.38 -39.20
CA GLU A 139 3.31 55.47 -40.41
C GLU A 139 2.85 56.64 -41.30
N TYR A 140 1.55 56.90 -41.38
CA TYR A 140 0.99 58.06 -42.07
C TYR A 140 1.45 59.37 -41.40
N VAL A 141 1.30 59.49 -40.08
CA VAL A 141 1.75 60.66 -39.31
C VAL A 141 3.25 60.85 -39.41
N HIS A 142 4.03 59.76 -39.38
CA HIS A 142 5.48 59.81 -39.53
C HIS A 142 5.91 60.21 -40.94
N LYS A 143 5.25 59.67 -41.98
CA LYS A 143 5.49 60.06 -43.39
C LYS A 143 5.12 61.52 -43.62
N ASP A 144 4.02 62.03 -43.06
CA ASP A 144 3.65 63.44 -43.15
C ASP A 144 4.61 64.35 -42.37
N ALA A 145 5.07 63.94 -41.18
CA ALA A 145 6.09 64.66 -40.43
C ALA A 145 7.44 64.71 -41.18
N ILE A 146 7.82 63.62 -41.84
CA ILE A 146 9.01 63.55 -42.70
C ILE A 146 8.81 64.39 -43.97
N ARG A 147 7.61 64.41 -44.58
CA ARG A 147 7.30 65.22 -45.77
C ARG A 147 7.34 66.71 -45.45
N ALA A 148 6.82 67.11 -44.28
CA ALA A 148 6.89 68.47 -43.77
C ALA A 148 8.33 68.91 -43.43
N ARG A 149 9.15 68.01 -42.83
CA ARG A 149 10.58 68.26 -42.59
C ARG A 149 11.38 68.30 -43.90
N LYS A 150 11.16 67.37 -44.84
CA LYS A 150 11.80 67.35 -46.16
C LYS A 150 11.42 68.58 -46.99
N GLY A 151 10.18 69.07 -46.93
CA GLY A 151 9.75 70.30 -47.60
C GLY A 151 10.40 71.56 -47.03
N LYS A 152 10.60 71.64 -45.71
CA LYS A 152 11.37 72.74 -45.06
C LYS A 152 12.86 72.66 -45.40
N VAL A 153 13.45 71.47 -45.40
CA VAL A 153 14.86 71.24 -45.76
C VAL A 153 15.11 71.48 -47.27
N TRP A 154 14.17 71.13 -48.15
CA TRP A 154 14.23 71.44 -49.59
C TRP A 154 14.13 72.93 -49.88
N LYS A 155 13.23 73.66 -49.19
CA LYS A 155 13.15 75.13 -49.27
C LYS A 155 14.42 75.82 -48.74
N TRP A 156 15.09 75.22 -47.75
CA TRP A 156 16.37 75.72 -47.23
C TRP A 156 17.54 75.42 -48.19
N LEU A 157 17.56 74.25 -48.83
CA LEU A 157 18.58 73.86 -49.81
C LEU A 157 18.50 74.65 -51.13
N GLN A 158 17.32 75.09 -51.56
CA GLN A 158 17.16 75.96 -52.74
C GLN A 158 17.59 77.43 -52.51
N ALA A 159 17.75 77.87 -51.26
CA ALA A 159 18.14 79.23 -50.90
C ALA A 159 19.65 79.39 -50.67
N SER A 160 20.45 78.34 -50.86
CA SER A 160 21.90 78.34 -50.60
C SER A 160 22.71 78.43 -51.92
N PRO A 161 23.67 79.37 -52.09
CA PRO A 161 24.32 79.64 -53.39
C PRO A 161 25.26 78.56 -53.95
N SER A 162 25.36 77.38 -53.36
CA SER A 162 26.33 76.33 -53.75
C SER A 162 25.70 74.99 -54.18
N TYR A 163 24.46 75.01 -54.66
CA TYR A 163 23.76 73.80 -55.11
C TYR A 163 23.60 73.70 -56.63
N LYS A 164 24.70 73.93 -57.37
CA LYS A 164 24.84 73.43 -58.74
C LYS A 164 25.97 72.42 -58.74
N ASN A 165 25.65 71.18 -59.08
CA ASN A 165 26.53 70.02 -59.25
C ASN A 165 26.66 69.10 -58.02
N LEU A 166 25.65 68.27 -57.74
CA LEU A 166 25.86 66.92 -57.20
C LEU A 166 24.53 66.14 -57.22
N ASN A 167 24.43 65.15 -58.12
CA ASN A 167 23.32 64.20 -58.21
C ASN A 167 23.54 63.08 -57.19
N LEU A 168 22.73 63.00 -56.13
CA LEU A 168 22.66 61.83 -55.25
C LEU A 168 21.20 61.45 -54.95
N THR A 169 20.85 60.20 -55.27
CA THR A 169 19.54 59.59 -55.03
C THR A 169 19.45 58.91 -53.66
N PRO A 170 18.31 58.94 -52.96
CA PRO A 170 18.16 58.42 -51.60
C PRO A 170 17.74 56.95 -51.58
N ASN A 171 18.68 56.00 -51.46
CA ASN A 171 18.31 54.57 -51.42
C ASN A 171 19.19 53.68 -50.52
N THR A 172 19.70 54.21 -49.40
CA THR A 172 20.62 53.47 -48.51
C THR A 172 20.23 53.38 -47.05
N VAL A 173 19.03 53.83 -46.64
CA VAL A 173 18.64 53.84 -45.22
C VAL A 173 17.57 52.80 -44.85
N SER A 174 16.87 52.17 -45.80
CA SER A 174 15.83 51.16 -45.50
C SER A 174 16.32 49.71 -45.41
N LYS A 175 17.61 49.45 -45.65
CA LYS A 175 18.14 48.08 -45.80
C LYS A 175 18.81 47.51 -44.54
N ALA A 176 18.93 48.30 -43.47
CA ALA A 176 19.63 47.90 -42.25
C ALA A 176 18.71 47.25 -41.20
N SER A 177 17.45 47.69 -41.04
CA SER A 177 16.57 47.11 -40.02
C SER A 177 15.83 45.83 -40.45
N SER A 178 15.72 45.58 -41.76
CA SER A 178 15.13 44.34 -42.29
C SER A 178 16.15 43.20 -42.38
N MET A 179 17.45 43.49 -42.36
CA MET A 179 18.50 42.47 -42.46
C MET A 179 18.61 41.65 -41.17
N ASP A 180 18.51 42.28 -39.99
CA ASP A 180 18.65 41.58 -38.70
C ASP A 180 17.48 40.62 -38.41
N THR A 181 16.25 40.98 -38.80
CA THR A 181 15.08 40.11 -38.60
C THR A 181 15.05 38.94 -39.60
N GLN A 182 15.50 39.16 -40.84
CA GLN A 182 15.62 38.12 -41.85
C GLN A 182 16.73 37.11 -41.48
N ILE A 183 17.86 37.58 -40.95
CA ILE A 183 18.96 36.71 -40.49
C ILE A 183 18.53 35.83 -39.32
N ILE A 184 17.74 36.34 -38.37
CA ILE A 184 17.22 35.52 -37.25
C ILE A 184 16.22 34.47 -37.75
N TYR A 185 15.36 34.82 -38.70
CA TYR A 185 14.43 33.87 -39.34
C TYR A 185 15.16 32.81 -40.20
N ASP A 186 16.21 33.19 -40.92
CA ASP A 186 17.02 32.29 -41.74
C ASP A 186 17.93 31.39 -40.88
N LEU A 187 18.39 31.86 -39.71
CA LEU A 187 19.23 31.10 -38.77
C LEU A 187 18.42 30.12 -37.92
N LEU A 188 17.20 30.47 -37.51
CA LEU A 188 16.33 29.62 -36.69
C LEU A 188 15.40 28.73 -37.53
N GLY A 189 15.04 29.16 -38.75
CA GLY A 189 14.27 28.40 -39.73
C GLY A 189 12.94 27.82 -39.20
N GLU A 190 12.38 26.85 -39.92
CA GLU A 190 11.21 26.06 -39.47
C GLU A 190 11.49 25.28 -38.16
N ASN A 191 12.74 25.20 -37.72
CA ASN A 191 13.18 24.49 -36.52
C ASN A 191 13.25 25.40 -35.27
N ALA A 192 12.87 26.68 -35.36
CA ALA A 192 12.89 27.63 -34.24
C ALA A 192 12.18 27.08 -32.99
N TRP A 193 11.08 26.36 -33.18
CA TRP A 193 10.32 25.74 -32.10
C TRP A 193 11.09 24.61 -31.39
N LEU A 194 11.93 23.83 -32.10
CA LEU A 194 12.78 22.79 -31.51
C LEU A 194 13.81 23.42 -30.58
N TYR A 195 14.42 24.53 -30.99
CA TYR A 195 15.35 25.27 -30.15
C TYR A 195 14.66 25.86 -28.92
N ILE A 196 13.47 26.45 -29.08
CA ILE A 196 12.69 26.99 -27.96
C ILE A 196 12.31 25.89 -26.96
N VAL A 197 11.77 24.76 -27.43
CA VAL A 197 11.40 23.61 -26.59
C VAL A 197 12.63 22.99 -25.93
N GLY A 198 13.73 22.88 -26.66
CA GLY A 198 15.02 22.38 -26.15
C GLY A 198 15.57 23.28 -25.04
N THR A 199 15.64 24.59 -25.26
CA THR A 199 16.08 25.57 -24.26
C THR A 199 15.17 25.58 -23.04
N PHE A 200 13.85 25.56 -23.22
CA PHE A 200 12.91 25.50 -22.10
C PHE A 200 13.08 24.22 -21.28
N SER A 201 13.28 23.08 -21.95
CA SER A 201 13.52 21.79 -21.30
C SER A 201 14.83 21.79 -20.52
N VAL A 202 15.92 22.33 -21.09
CA VAL A 202 17.21 22.48 -20.40
C VAL A 202 17.07 23.40 -19.19
N LEU A 203 16.43 24.57 -19.34
CA LEU A 203 16.20 25.50 -18.23
C LEU A 203 15.35 24.86 -17.13
N TRP A 204 14.30 24.13 -17.50
CA TRP A 204 13.45 23.40 -16.55
C TRP A 204 14.25 22.34 -15.78
N VAL A 205 15.10 21.57 -16.45
CA VAL A 205 15.99 20.59 -15.81
C VAL A 205 16.99 21.28 -14.88
N LEU A 206 17.60 22.39 -15.29
CA LEU A 206 18.53 23.16 -14.45
C LEU A 206 17.86 23.72 -13.20
N VAL A 207 16.66 24.29 -13.34
CA VAL A 207 15.86 24.78 -12.21
C VAL A 207 15.46 23.62 -11.30
N TRP A 208 15.07 22.48 -11.86
CA TRP A 208 14.73 21.29 -11.10
C TRP A 208 15.94 20.78 -10.29
N LEU A 209 17.10 20.64 -10.92
CA LEU A 209 18.35 20.22 -10.26
C LEU A 209 18.78 21.20 -9.16
N TYR A 210 18.67 22.50 -9.42
CA TYR A 210 18.95 23.53 -8.42
C TYR A 210 18.02 23.38 -7.22
N LYS A 211 16.69 23.30 -7.43
CA LYS A 211 15.72 23.14 -6.34
C LYS A 211 15.91 21.84 -5.56
N ASP A 212 16.26 20.76 -6.22
CA ASP A 212 16.53 19.46 -5.60
C ASP A 212 17.80 19.49 -4.73
N SER A 213 18.79 20.32 -5.09
CA SER A 213 20.02 20.49 -4.29
C SER A 213 19.83 21.31 -3.01
N LEU A 214 18.71 22.03 -2.85
CA LEU A 214 18.49 22.89 -1.68
C LEU A 214 18.11 22.06 -0.45
N GLU A 215 18.81 22.30 0.65
CA GLU A 215 18.54 21.67 1.94
C GLU A 215 17.86 22.63 2.92
N VAL A 216 17.26 22.07 3.97
CA VAL A 216 16.65 22.85 5.04
C VAL A 216 17.71 23.39 6.00
N ASP A 217 17.49 24.62 6.47
CA ASP A 217 18.35 25.25 7.47
C ASP A 217 18.18 24.61 8.86
N ASN A 218 19.12 24.88 9.76
CA ASN A 218 19.07 24.51 11.19
C ASN A 218 18.87 23.00 11.43
N ILE A 219 19.57 22.16 10.68
CA ILE A 219 19.55 20.68 10.81
C ILE A 219 19.79 20.23 12.26
N GLY A 220 20.64 20.94 13.02
CA GLY A 220 20.97 20.63 14.42
C GLY A 220 19.81 20.61 15.41
N ASP A 221 18.71 21.27 15.07
CA ASP A 221 17.50 21.37 15.90
C ASP A 221 16.37 20.44 15.47
N LYS A 222 16.53 19.76 14.33
CA LYS A 222 15.49 18.93 13.72
C LYS A 222 15.57 17.50 14.25
N TYR A 223 14.45 17.04 14.82
CA TYR A 223 14.32 15.69 15.33
C TYR A 223 13.73 14.75 14.28
N VAL A 224 14.35 13.58 14.08
CA VAL A 224 13.90 12.58 13.12
C VAL A 224 13.72 11.24 13.82
N PHE A 225 12.50 10.71 13.77
CA PHE A 225 12.17 9.40 14.29
C PHE A 225 12.27 8.35 13.17
N VAL A 226 13.00 7.26 13.40
CA VAL A 226 13.18 6.19 12.41
C VAL A 226 12.74 4.86 13.00
N THR A 227 11.91 4.09 12.29
CA THR A 227 11.47 2.75 12.73
C THR A 227 12.32 1.63 12.12
N GLY A 228 12.47 0.51 12.82
CA GLY A 228 13.21 -0.66 12.31
C GLY A 228 14.71 -0.41 12.21
N CYS A 229 15.32 0.06 13.30
CA CYS A 229 16.72 0.50 13.33
C CYS A 229 17.73 -0.58 13.74
N ASP A 230 17.28 -1.81 14.01
CA ASP A 230 18.14 -2.92 14.44
C ASP A 230 19.22 -3.25 13.40
N SER A 231 18.91 -3.13 12.11
CA SER A 231 19.84 -3.41 10.99
C SER A 231 19.41 -2.70 9.69
N GLY A 232 20.12 -2.97 8.60
CA GLY A 232 19.72 -2.56 7.25
C GLY A 232 19.60 -1.04 7.05
N PHE A 233 18.58 -0.62 6.30
CA PHE A 233 18.40 0.79 5.91
C PHE A 233 18.17 1.72 7.10
N GLY A 234 17.32 1.35 8.05
CA GLY A 234 17.03 2.17 9.23
C GLY A 234 18.28 2.44 10.06
N ASN A 235 19.07 1.40 10.34
CA ASN A 235 20.34 1.52 11.07
C ASN A 235 21.33 2.45 10.37
N LEU A 236 21.51 2.27 9.06
CA LEU A 236 22.42 3.09 8.26
C LEU A 236 21.95 4.53 8.14
N LEU A 237 20.64 4.76 7.98
CA LEU A 237 20.05 6.09 7.95
C LEU A 237 20.28 6.82 9.27
N CYS A 238 20.05 6.17 10.41
CA CYS A 238 20.29 6.76 11.73
C CYS A 238 21.73 7.26 11.87
N LYS A 239 22.72 6.44 11.49
CA LYS A 239 24.14 6.82 11.48
C LYS A 239 24.46 7.96 10.52
N LYS A 240 23.70 8.07 9.42
CA LYS A 240 23.92 9.11 8.42
C LYS A 240 23.34 10.46 8.85
N LEU A 241 22.12 10.44 9.40
CA LEU A 241 21.46 11.62 9.95
C LEU A 241 22.20 12.18 11.17
N ASP A 242 22.71 11.32 12.05
CA ASP A 242 23.53 11.72 13.20
C ASP A 242 24.82 12.44 12.74
N ARG A 243 25.54 11.88 11.75
CA ARG A 243 26.72 12.52 11.13
C ARG A 243 26.40 13.85 10.44
N LYS A 244 25.21 13.98 9.84
CA LYS A 244 24.73 15.23 9.24
C LYS A 244 24.29 16.27 10.28
N GLY A 245 24.14 15.86 11.54
CA GLY A 245 23.90 16.72 12.68
C GLY A 245 22.45 16.74 13.19
N PHE A 246 21.55 15.96 12.60
CA PHE A 246 20.17 15.79 13.08
C PHE A 246 20.13 15.18 14.49
N ARG A 247 19.00 15.36 15.18
CA ARG A 247 18.70 14.66 16.43
C ARG A 247 17.89 13.42 16.11
N VAL A 248 18.48 12.25 16.25
CA VAL A 248 17.89 11.00 15.76
C VAL A 248 17.26 10.23 16.91
N LEU A 249 16.00 9.84 16.74
CA LEU A 249 15.25 8.99 17.65
C LEU A 249 15.01 7.65 16.96
N ALA A 250 15.74 6.62 17.36
CA ALA A 250 15.78 5.33 16.67
C ALA A 250 14.93 4.28 17.40
N GLY A 251 13.80 3.90 16.78
CA GLY A 251 12.97 2.78 17.21
C GLY A 251 13.57 1.44 16.78
N CYS A 252 13.97 0.62 17.75
CA CYS A 252 14.53 -0.72 17.55
C CYS A 252 13.57 -1.77 18.12
N LEU A 253 13.41 -2.91 17.44
CA LEU A 253 12.57 -4.00 17.91
C LEU A 253 13.23 -4.76 19.07
N THR A 254 14.55 -4.86 19.05
CA THR A 254 15.34 -5.65 20.01
C THR A 254 16.25 -4.77 20.87
N GLU A 255 16.47 -5.19 22.11
CA GLU A 255 17.42 -4.54 23.02
C GLU A 255 18.85 -4.56 22.45
N LYS A 256 19.26 -5.71 21.90
CA LYS A 256 20.56 -5.83 21.23
C LYS A 256 20.72 -4.83 20.09
N GLY A 257 19.71 -4.69 19.22
CA GLY A 257 19.75 -3.73 18.12
C GLY A 257 19.86 -2.28 18.61
N ALA A 258 19.13 -1.94 19.68
CA ALA A 258 19.22 -0.64 20.33
C ALA A 258 20.62 -0.38 20.90
N ASP A 259 21.16 -1.32 21.67
CA ASP A 259 22.47 -1.18 22.30
C ASP A 259 23.60 -1.12 21.27
N ASP A 260 23.56 -1.98 20.25
CA ASP A 260 24.53 -2.00 19.16
C ASP A 260 24.56 -0.66 18.41
N LEU A 261 23.39 -0.07 18.13
CA LEU A 261 23.30 1.24 17.50
C LEU A 261 23.79 2.35 18.43
N LYS A 262 23.43 2.31 19.71
CA LYS A 262 23.84 3.29 20.73
C LYS A 262 25.36 3.32 20.93
N ARG A 263 26.05 2.18 20.86
CA ARG A 263 27.52 2.10 21.01
C ARG A 263 28.30 2.81 19.90
N VAL A 264 27.71 2.95 18.71
CA VAL A 264 28.36 3.55 17.54
C VAL A 264 27.79 4.93 17.19
N ALA A 265 26.89 5.45 18.02
CA ALA A 265 26.18 6.70 17.80
C ALA A 265 26.86 7.88 18.50
N GLY A 266 26.73 9.08 17.91
CA GLY A 266 27.04 10.33 18.57
C GLY A 266 26.01 10.72 19.64
N PRO A 267 26.24 11.82 20.38
CA PRO A 267 25.38 12.23 21.51
C PRO A 267 23.97 12.66 21.09
N LYS A 268 23.70 12.82 19.79
CA LYS A 268 22.42 13.28 19.25
C LYS A 268 21.51 12.13 18.82
N LEU A 269 21.99 10.88 18.83
CA LEU A 269 21.19 9.70 18.55
C LEU A 269 20.78 9.02 19.85
N LYS A 270 19.47 8.85 20.02
CA LYS A 270 18.87 8.11 21.14
C LYS A 270 18.04 6.95 20.61
N THR A 271 18.01 5.85 21.35
CA THR A 271 17.30 4.62 20.98
C THR A 271 16.12 4.36 21.91
N VAL A 272 15.04 3.79 21.37
CA VAL A 272 13.86 3.36 22.11
C VAL A 272 13.41 2.00 21.60
N LEU A 273 12.88 1.15 22.48
CA LEU A 273 12.26 -0.10 22.06
C LEU A 273 10.90 0.19 21.40
N LEU A 274 10.68 -0.39 20.23
CA LEU A 274 9.49 -0.17 19.43
C LEU A 274 9.09 -1.44 18.68
N ASP A 275 7.91 -1.95 19.02
CA ASP A 275 7.15 -2.90 18.20
C ASP A 275 5.99 -2.18 17.52
N VAL A 276 6.11 -1.99 16.20
CA VAL A 276 5.09 -1.32 15.38
C VAL A 276 3.78 -2.11 15.26
N THR A 277 3.72 -3.35 15.76
CA THR A 277 2.50 -4.16 15.80
C THR A 277 1.71 -4.01 17.11
N SER A 278 2.26 -3.27 18.08
CA SER A 278 1.69 -3.05 19.41
C SER A 278 1.38 -1.57 19.63
N GLN A 279 0.09 -1.24 19.73
CA GLN A 279 -0.34 0.15 19.95
C GLN A 279 0.21 0.74 21.25
N ASP A 280 0.36 -0.07 22.31
CA ASP A 280 0.96 0.34 23.58
C ASP A 280 2.45 0.70 23.41
N SER A 281 3.20 -0.09 22.63
CA SER A 281 4.60 0.22 22.31
C SER A 281 4.72 1.52 21.51
N ILE A 282 3.86 1.72 20.51
CA ILE A 282 3.80 2.94 19.71
C ILE A 282 3.49 4.16 20.61
N GLN A 283 2.51 4.02 21.51
CA GLN A 283 2.11 5.10 22.42
C GLN A 283 3.25 5.49 23.37
N LYS A 284 3.93 4.51 23.98
CA LYS A 284 5.11 4.75 24.83
C LYS A 284 6.23 5.46 24.07
N ALA A 285 6.49 5.04 22.83
CA ALA A 285 7.49 5.69 21.99
C ALA A 285 7.08 7.13 21.61
N MET A 286 5.80 7.40 21.37
CA MET A 286 5.29 8.74 21.11
C MET A 286 5.42 9.65 22.33
N GLU A 287 5.06 9.17 23.53
CA GLU A 287 5.19 9.93 24.77
C GLU A 287 6.64 10.27 25.09
N TRP A 288 7.55 9.30 24.90
CA TRP A 288 8.98 9.53 25.01
C TRP A 288 9.47 10.56 23.97
N THR A 289 9.03 10.42 22.72
CA THR A 289 9.38 11.37 21.65
C THR A 289 8.89 12.78 21.96
N ASN A 290 7.66 12.93 22.44
CA ASN A 290 7.08 14.22 22.82
C ASN A 290 7.92 14.93 23.89
N LYS A 291 8.44 14.19 24.89
CA LYS A 291 9.35 14.72 25.90
C LYS A 291 10.68 15.17 25.31
N GLU A 292 11.22 14.42 24.36
CA GLU A 292 12.50 14.72 23.70
C GLU A 292 12.43 15.92 22.75
N VAL A 293 11.32 16.08 22.03
CA VAL A 293 11.15 17.15 21.04
C VAL A 293 10.60 18.45 21.64
N GLY A 294 9.83 18.37 22.72
CA GLY A 294 9.16 19.51 23.34
C GLY A 294 8.34 20.34 22.34
N ASP A 295 8.48 21.66 22.43
CA ASP A 295 7.71 22.59 21.59
C ASP A 295 8.13 22.66 20.13
N LYS A 296 9.31 22.15 19.79
CA LYS A 296 9.79 22.11 18.40
C LYS A 296 9.00 21.15 17.52
N GLY A 297 8.36 20.14 18.13
CA GLY A 297 7.70 19.05 17.40
C GLY A 297 8.68 18.12 16.69
N LEU A 298 8.15 17.17 15.93
CA LEU A 298 8.94 16.16 15.22
C LEU A 298 9.15 16.55 13.76
N TRP A 299 10.39 16.88 13.37
CA TRP A 299 10.69 17.28 11.99
C TRP A 299 10.45 16.15 10.98
N GLY A 300 10.77 14.91 11.32
CA GLY A 300 10.63 13.79 10.39
C GLY A 300 10.23 12.50 11.07
N ILE A 301 9.37 11.71 10.43
CA ILE A 301 9.21 10.28 10.72
C ILE A 301 9.58 9.46 9.48
N VAL A 302 10.37 8.41 9.67
CA VAL A 302 10.75 7.47 8.62
C VAL A 302 10.20 6.09 8.99
N ASN A 303 9.10 5.73 8.35
CA ASN A 303 8.45 4.43 8.52
C ASN A 303 9.17 3.39 7.65
N ASN A 304 10.24 2.82 8.21
CA ASN A 304 11.11 1.84 7.56
C ASN A 304 10.88 0.39 8.04
N ALA A 305 10.37 0.19 9.25
CA ALA A 305 10.09 -1.15 9.78
C ALA A 305 9.24 -1.99 8.82
N GLY A 306 9.70 -3.21 8.52
CA GLY A 306 9.00 -4.11 7.62
C GLY A 306 9.65 -5.48 7.49
N ARG A 307 8.88 -6.44 7.00
CA ARG A 307 9.31 -7.81 6.71
C ARG A 307 8.76 -8.29 5.36
N ALA A 308 9.47 -9.18 4.68
CA ALA A 308 8.99 -9.77 3.42
C ALA A 308 8.45 -11.20 3.57
N LEU A 309 8.89 -11.92 4.61
CA LEU A 309 8.44 -13.28 4.87
C LEU A 309 7.22 -13.30 5.79
N PRO A 310 6.32 -14.29 5.63
CA PRO A 310 6.37 -15.37 4.63
C PRO A 310 6.00 -14.93 3.21
N MET A 311 6.66 -15.53 2.21
CA MET A 311 6.39 -15.31 0.79
C MET A 311 6.48 -16.62 0.00
N GLY A 312 5.65 -16.76 -1.03
CA GLY A 312 5.60 -17.93 -1.90
C GLY A 312 4.38 -17.87 -2.82
N PRO A 313 4.15 -18.90 -3.66
CA PRO A 313 2.91 -19.02 -4.44
C PRO A 313 1.67 -18.86 -3.56
N SER A 314 0.68 -18.10 -4.02
CA SER A 314 -0.47 -17.70 -3.19
C SER A 314 -1.25 -18.89 -2.62
N GLU A 315 -1.36 -19.99 -3.35
CA GLU A 315 -2.03 -21.22 -2.89
C GLU A 315 -1.30 -21.91 -1.72
N TRP A 316 -0.01 -21.61 -1.52
CA TRP A 316 0.77 -22.17 -0.41
C TRP A 316 0.59 -21.42 0.89
N MET A 317 0.02 -20.22 0.81
CA MET A 317 -0.10 -19.27 1.91
C MET A 317 -1.41 -19.49 2.67
N ARG A 318 -1.39 -19.26 3.98
CA ARG A 318 -2.60 -19.22 4.81
C ARG A 318 -2.95 -17.78 5.18
N MET A 319 -4.19 -17.54 5.63
CA MET A 319 -4.62 -16.18 5.98
C MET A 319 -3.77 -15.53 7.08
N GLU A 320 -3.27 -16.31 8.04
CA GLU A 320 -2.33 -15.85 9.06
C GLU A 320 -1.00 -15.35 8.49
N ASP A 321 -0.53 -15.94 7.39
CA ASP A 321 0.71 -15.55 6.70
C ASP A 321 0.57 -14.15 6.09
N TYR A 322 -0.60 -13.87 5.48
CA TYR A 322 -0.96 -12.54 4.99
C TYR A 322 -1.09 -11.53 6.14
N ARG A 323 -1.88 -11.87 7.16
CA ARG A 323 -2.13 -11.00 8.32
C ARG A 323 -0.84 -10.61 9.03
N GLY A 324 0.08 -11.55 9.24
CA GLY A 324 1.35 -11.28 9.90
C GLY A 324 2.21 -10.25 9.16
N THR A 325 2.21 -10.30 7.82
CA THR A 325 2.97 -9.34 6.99
C THR A 325 2.28 -7.98 6.93
N LEU A 326 0.95 -7.96 6.76
CA LEU A 326 0.15 -6.74 6.74
C LEU A 326 0.21 -6.00 8.08
N LYS A 327 0.17 -6.73 9.21
CA LYS A 327 0.23 -6.12 10.55
C LYS A 327 1.49 -5.28 10.76
N VAL A 328 2.63 -5.71 10.22
CA VAL A 328 3.89 -4.93 10.31
C VAL A 328 3.93 -3.84 9.23
N ASN A 329 3.79 -4.23 7.97
CA ASN A 329 4.12 -3.38 6.83
C ASN A 329 3.03 -2.36 6.47
N MET A 330 1.77 -2.62 6.86
CA MET A 330 0.63 -1.77 6.57
C MET A 330 0.11 -1.15 7.86
N ASP A 331 -0.42 -1.96 8.79
CA ASP A 331 -1.02 -1.46 10.03
C ASP A 331 0.01 -0.69 10.85
N GLY A 332 1.24 -1.22 10.96
CA GLY A 332 2.33 -0.54 11.67
C GLY A 332 2.70 0.82 11.06
N VAL A 333 2.71 0.96 9.73
CA VAL A 333 2.98 2.24 9.06
C VAL A 333 1.85 3.24 9.33
N ILE A 334 0.59 2.78 9.24
CA ILE A 334 -0.59 3.61 9.48
C ILE A 334 -0.61 4.06 10.94
N ALA A 335 -0.46 3.13 11.89
CA ALA A 335 -0.48 3.41 13.33
C ALA A 335 0.63 4.37 13.75
N MET A 336 1.88 4.12 13.32
CA MET A 336 3.00 5.03 13.59
C MET A 336 2.73 6.42 13.04
N THR A 337 2.27 6.52 11.79
CA THR A 337 2.01 7.81 11.14
C THR A 337 0.92 8.57 11.86
N MET A 338 -0.21 7.94 12.16
CA MET A 338 -1.37 8.59 12.78
C MET A 338 -1.09 8.98 14.23
N THR A 339 -0.38 8.14 15.01
CA THR A 339 -0.04 8.45 16.40
C THR A 339 0.96 9.61 16.49
N PHE A 340 1.91 9.73 15.56
CA PHE A 340 2.94 10.79 15.58
C PHE A 340 2.51 12.05 14.82
N LEU A 341 1.42 12.01 14.06
CA LEU A 341 0.95 13.12 13.22
C LEU A 341 0.83 14.47 13.96
N PRO A 342 0.34 14.55 15.21
CA PRO A 342 0.28 15.82 15.93
C PRO A 342 1.65 16.50 16.11
N LEU A 343 2.69 15.72 16.42
CA LEU A 343 4.06 16.25 16.59
C LEU A 343 4.65 16.70 15.25
N ILE A 344 4.34 15.98 14.18
CA ILE A 344 4.82 16.29 12.83
C ILE A 344 4.18 17.56 12.30
N LYS A 345 2.86 17.72 12.52
CA LYS A 345 2.14 18.95 12.17
C LYS A 345 2.70 20.16 12.90
N LYS A 346 3.05 20.02 14.19
CA LYS A 346 3.66 21.09 14.99
C LYS A 346 4.97 21.60 14.37
N ALA A 347 5.77 20.70 13.79
CA ALA A 347 7.04 21.04 13.15
C ALA A 347 6.95 21.34 11.64
N GLN A 348 5.76 21.25 11.03
CA GLN A 348 5.57 21.27 9.57
C GLN A 348 6.53 20.30 8.86
N GLY A 349 6.60 19.10 9.42
CA GLY A 349 7.68 18.15 9.16
C GLY A 349 7.53 17.32 7.88
N ARG A 350 8.09 16.11 7.94
CA ARG A 350 8.20 15.14 6.85
C ARG A 350 7.73 13.76 7.31
N ILE A 351 6.95 13.09 6.46
CA ILE A 351 6.60 11.68 6.61
C ILE A 351 7.25 10.94 5.45
N VAL A 352 8.14 10.00 5.76
CA VAL A 352 8.86 9.21 4.76
C VAL A 352 8.46 7.75 4.93
N ASN A 353 7.70 7.22 3.99
CA ASN A 353 7.22 5.84 4.01
C ASN A 353 8.05 4.98 3.07
N VAL A 354 8.59 3.87 3.60
CA VAL A 354 9.42 2.96 2.81
C VAL A 354 8.53 1.88 2.19
N ALA A 355 8.19 2.07 0.93
CA ALA A 355 7.44 1.12 0.12
C ALA A 355 8.40 0.09 -0.51
N SER A 356 8.25 -0.16 -1.81
CA SER A 356 9.09 -1.03 -2.65
C SER A 356 8.64 -0.84 -4.10
N VAL A 357 9.49 -1.17 -5.07
CA VAL A 357 9.05 -1.40 -6.45
C VAL A 357 7.91 -2.43 -6.54
N LEU A 358 7.82 -3.37 -5.59
CA LEU A 358 6.71 -4.32 -5.48
C LEU A 358 5.41 -3.72 -4.93
N GLY A 359 5.40 -2.42 -4.61
CA GLY A 359 4.19 -1.62 -4.42
C GLY A 359 3.64 -1.01 -5.72
N ARG A 360 4.38 -1.17 -6.84
CA ARG A 360 4.01 -0.68 -8.17
C ARG A 360 3.69 -1.81 -9.12
N VAL A 361 4.36 -2.96 -8.97
CA VAL A 361 4.14 -4.17 -9.77
C VAL A 361 4.12 -5.40 -8.86
N ALA A 362 3.10 -6.25 -9.00
CA ALA A 362 2.97 -7.46 -8.21
C ALA A 362 3.70 -8.62 -8.88
N ALA A 363 4.86 -9.00 -8.36
CA ALA A 363 5.67 -10.11 -8.87
C ALA A 363 5.80 -11.30 -7.89
N ASN A 364 5.48 -11.08 -6.61
CA ASN A 364 5.58 -12.08 -5.55
C ASN A 364 4.21 -12.35 -4.93
N GLY A 365 3.97 -13.60 -4.52
CA GLY A 365 2.81 -13.96 -3.72
C GLY A 365 2.99 -13.68 -2.23
N GLY A 366 1.94 -13.92 -1.45
CA GLY A 366 1.90 -13.60 -0.03
C GLY A 366 1.54 -12.15 0.29
N GLY A 367 1.73 -11.74 1.54
CA GLY A 367 1.29 -10.43 2.03
C GLY A 367 2.18 -9.25 1.64
N TYR A 368 3.37 -9.48 1.08
CA TYR A 368 4.35 -8.42 0.86
C TYR A 368 3.91 -7.40 -0.19
N CYS A 369 3.62 -7.83 -1.43
CA CYS A 369 3.16 -6.92 -2.49
C CYS A 369 1.91 -6.15 -2.05
N ILE A 370 0.92 -6.86 -1.48
CA ILE A 370 -0.33 -6.26 -0.96
C ILE A 370 0.00 -5.15 0.03
N SER A 371 0.90 -5.42 1.00
CA SER A 371 1.28 -4.41 1.99
C SER A 371 1.97 -3.19 1.37
N LYS A 372 2.79 -3.38 0.33
CA LYS A 372 3.52 -2.27 -0.31
C LYS A 372 2.62 -1.43 -1.22
N PHE A 373 1.67 -2.04 -1.92
CA PHE A 373 0.60 -1.32 -2.62
C PHE A 373 -0.28 -0.53 -1.64
N ALA A 374 -0.60 -1.10 -0.48
CA ALA A 374 -1.35 -0.38 0.55
C ALA A 374 -0.60 0.85 1.06
N VAL A 375 0.72 0.75 1.28
CA VAL A 375 1.56 1.89 1.68
C VAL A 375 1.61 2.98 0.60
N GLU A 376 1.68 2.63 -0.68
CA GLU A 376 1.60 3.61 -1.80
C GLU A 376 0.27 4.37 -1.74
N SER A 377 -0.85 3.65 -1.69
CA SER A 377 -2.19 4.23 -1.66
C SER A 377 -2.38 5.11 -0.42
N PHE A 378 -2.00 4.61 0.75
CA PHE A 378 -2.08 5.34 2.01
C PHE A 378 -1.30 6.65 1.95
N SER A 379 -0.07 6.60 1.43
CA SER A 379 0.81 7.76 1.35
C SER A 379 0.27 8.83 0.40
N ASP A 380 -0.31 8.44 -0.74
CA ASP A 380 -0.90 9.40 -1.68
C ASP A 380 -2.16 10.07 -1.13
N CYS A 381 -3.03 9.31 -0.45
CA CYS A 381 -4.18 9.89 0.25
C CYS A 381 -3.72 10.87 1.33
N LEU A 382 -2.84 10.41 2.23
CA LEU A 382 -2.35 11.23 3.32
C LEU A 382 -1.69 12.52 2.82
N ARG A 383 -0.85 12.45 1.79
CA ARG A 383 -0.19 13.62 1.20
C ARG A 383 -1.18 14.73 0.84
N ARG A 384 -2.33 14.36 0.27
CA ARG A 384 -3.38 15.31 -0.13
C ARG A 384 -4.11 15.84 1.10
N ASP A 385 -4.45 14.97 2.04
CA ASP A 385 -5.22 15.31 3.24
C ASP A 385 -4.47 16.30 4.15
N ILE A 386 -3.15 16.15 4.27
CA ILE A 386 -2.33 16.95 5.20
C ILE A 386 -1.51 18.07 4.55
N HIS A 387 -1.66 18.27 3.24
CA HIS A 387 -0.88 19.27 2.49
C HIS A 387 -0.97 20.68 3.08
N TYR A 388 -2.18 21.11 3.47
CA TYR A 388 -2.45 22.44 4.02
C TYR A 388 -1.81 22.69 5.40
N PHE A 389 -1.30 21.66 6.06
CA PHE A 389 -0.56 21.79 7.32
C PHE A 389 0.95 21.94 7.11
N GLY A 390 1.42 22.10 5.86
CA GLY A 390 2.84 22.24 5.54
C GLY A 390 3.66 20.96 5.69
N VAL A 391 3.00 19.81 5.88
CA VAL A 391 3.66 18.51 6.04
C VAL A 391 3.83 17.85 4.66
N ASN A 392 5.05 17.40 4.36
CA ASN A 392 5.33 16.67 3.13
C ASN A 392 5.35 15.16 3.38
N VAL A 393 4.74 14.40 2.47
CA VAL A 393 4.74 12.94 2.49
C VAL A 393 5.54 12.43 1.28
N CYS A 394 6.56 11.62 1.56
CA CYS A 394 7.48 11.06 0.58
C CYS A 394 7.41 9.54 0.62
N ILE A 395 7.52 8.91 -0.55
CA ILE A 395 7.55 7.46 -0.69
C ILE A 395 8.91 7.05 -1.22
N ILE A 396 9.56 6.11 -0.55
CA ILE A 396 10.79 5.48 -1.03
C ILE A 396 10.39 4.16 -1.67
N GLU A 397 10.81 3.94 -2.92
CA GLU A 397 10.54 2.73 -3.72
C GLU A 397 11.86 2.00 -4.00
N PRO A 398 12.45 1.27 -3.04
CA PRO A 398 13.64 0.48 -3.30
C PRO A 398 13.36 -0.66 -4.26
N GLY A 399 14.32 -0.91 -5.16
CA GLY A 399 14.50 -2.18 -5.85
C GLY A 399 15.01 -3.28 -4.92
N PHE A 400 15.73 -4.25 -5.46
CA PHE A 400 16.30 -5.35 -4.70
C PHE A 400 17.67 -4.97 -4.12
N PHE A 401 17.83 -5.15 -2.81
CA PHE A 401 19.07 -4.82 -2.09
C PHE A 401 19.40 -5.92 -1.07
N LYS A 402 20.69 -6.15 -0.82
CA LYS A 402 21.16 -7.17 0.13
C LYS A 402 20.93 -6.73 1.58
N THR A 403 19.83 -7.20 2.17
CA THR A 403 19.45 -6.94 3.57
C THR A 403 18.94 -8.23 4.22
N ALA A 404 18.63 -8.20 5.52
CA ALA A 404 18.01 -9.34 6.19
C ALA A 404 16.66 -9.76 5.54
N VAL A 405 15.97 -8.82 4.88
CA VAL A 405 14.69 -9.04 4.22
C VAL A 405 14.82 -9.88 2.94
N THR A 406 15.96 -9.79 2.25
CA THR A 406 16.27 -10.52 1.00
C THR A 406 17.26 -11.66 1.22
N SER A 407 17.52 -12.04 2.47
CA SER A 407 18.40 -13.15 2.79
C SER A 407 17.82 -14.47 2.28
N LEU A 408 18.67 -15.27 1.63
CA LEU A 408 18.27 -16.53 1.00
C LEU A 408 17.94 -17.61 2.01
N GLU A 409 18.71 -17.76 3.09
CA GLU A 409 18.48 -18.85 4.04
C GLU A 409 17.10 -18.77 4.73
N PRO A 410 16.64 -17.61 5.27
CA PRO A 410 15.29 -17.52 5.82
C PRO A 410 14.20 -17.77 4.76
N LEU A 411 14.41 -17.31 3.53
CA LEU A 411 13.48 -17.52 2.43
C LEU A 411 13.34 -19.01 2.09
N GLU A 412 14.46 -19.73 1.95
CA GLU A 412 14.47 -21.16 1.66
C GLU A 412 13.78 -21.96 2.77
N ARG A 413 14.10 -21.68 4.04
CA ARG A 413 13.42 -22.32 5.18
C ARG A 413 11.92 -22.10 5.16
N GLU A 414 11.50 -20.87 4.84
CA GLU A 414 10.09 -20.52 4.79
C GLU A 414 9.37 -21.20 3.63
N LEU A 415 9.98 -21.26 2.45
CA LEU A 415 9.44 -22.01 1.30
C LEU A 415 9.31 -23.51 1.60
N HIS A 416 10.28 -24.12 2.30
CA HIS A 416 10.15 -25.50 2.77
C HIS A 416 9.01 -25.67 3.79
N ARG A 417 8.84 -24.73 4.72
CA ARG A 417 7.71 -24.74 5.67
C ARG A 417 6.37 -24.69 4.93
N LEU A 418 6.24 -23.75 3.99
CA LEU A 418 5.05 -23.56 3.16
C LEU A 418 4.75 -24.79 2.30
N TRP A 419 5.77 -25.42 1.71
CA TRP A 419 5.59 -26.66 0.95
C TRP A 419 5.13 -27.81 1.85
N ASN A 420 5.76 -27.98 3.01
CA ASN A 420 5.48 -29.12 3.89
C ASN A 420 4.04 -29.13 4.41
N GLN A 421 3.44 -27.96 4.63
CA GLN A 421 2.04 -27.82 5.07
C GLN A 421 0.98 -28.05 3.99
N LEU A 422 1.37 -28.16 2.71
CA LEU A 422 0.43 -28.39 1.61
C LEU A 422 -0.20 -29.78 1.67
N SER A 423 -1.44 -29.89 1.20
CA SER A 423 -2.11 -31.17 0.99
C SER A 423 -1.38 -32.00 -0.09
N PRO A 424 -1.50 -33.34 -0.06
CA PRO A 424 -0.91 -34.19 -1.09
C PRO A 424 -1.40 -33.85 -2.50
N GLU A 425 -2.67 -33.46 -2.63
CA GLU A 425 -3.28 -33.06 -3.90
C GLU A 425 -2.61 -31.82 -4.50
N VAL A 426 -2.39 -30.78 -3.67
CA VAL A 426 -1.71 -29.56 -4.12
C VAL A 426 -0.25 -29.87 -4.45
N LYS A 427 0.48 -30.64 -3.63
CA LYS A 427 1.86 -31.04 -3.97
C LYS A 427 1.95 -31.74 -5.32
N ALA A 428 1.00 -32.64 -5.61
CA ALA A 428 0.93 -33.36 -6.87
C ALA A 428 0.63 -32.47 -8.09
N SER A 429 -0.09 -31.34 -7.91
CA SER A 429 -0.38 -30.40 -9.01
C SER A 429 0.85 -29.57 -9.43
N TYR A 430 1.73 -29.25 -8.48
CA TYR A 430 3.02 -28.59 -8.74
C TYR A 430 4.10 -29.58 -9.20
N GLY A 431 4.13 -30.77 -8.61
CA GLY A 431 5.11 -31.82 -8.87
C GLY A 431 6.36 -31.72 -7.99
N ASP A 432 7.00 -32.86 -7.75
CA ASP A 432 8.03 -33.02 -6.71
C ASP A 432 9.26 -32.12 -6.89
N LYS A 433 9.60 -31.76 -8.13
CA LYS A 433 10.75 -30.90 -8.45
C LYS A 433 10.43 -29.40 -8.47
N TYR A 434 9.17 -29.02 -8.26
CA TYR A 434 8.76 -27.62 -8.40
C TYR A 434 9.38 -26.73 -7.32
N LEU A 435 9.38 -27.18 -6.06
CA LEU A 435 9.97 -26.43 -4.95
C LEU A 435 11.46 -26.13 -5.21
N ASP A 436 12.24 -27.14 -5.58
CA ASP A 436 13.67 -26.98 -5.85
C ASP A 436 13.93 -26.02 -7.02
N LYS A 437 13.14 -26.13 -8.09
CA LYS A 437 13.21 -25.19 -9.22
C LYS A 437 12.86 -23.77 -8.79
N TYR A 438 11.82 -23.61 -7.98
CA TYR A 438 11.37 -22.32 -7.48
C TYR A 438 12.44 -21.67 -6.61
N ILE A 439 13.03 -22.42 -5.67
CA ILE A 439 14.15 -21.95 -4.84
C ILE A 439 15.34 -21.54 -5.72
N ASN A 440 15.71 -22.34 -6.72
CA ASN A 440 16.81 -22.03 -7.62
C ASN A 440 16.55 -20.74 -8.44
N VAL A 441 15.32 -20.52 -8.90
CA VAL A 441 14.93 -19.27 -9.58
C VAL A 441 15.02 -18.08 -8.63
N GLN A 442 14.50 -18.20 -7.40
CA GLN A 442 14.61 -17.13 -6.40
C GLN A 442 16.09 -16.81 -6.08
N ARG A 443 16.93 -17.84 -5.94
CA ARG A 443 18.38 -17.69 -5.73
C ARG A 443 19.04 -16.96 -6.90
N LEU A 444 18.70 -17.31 -8.13
CA LEU A 444 19.22 -16.66 -9.33
C LEU A 444 18.83 -15.17 -9.37
N ILE A 445 17.55 -14.85 -9.15
CA ILE A 445 17.04 -13.47 -9.15
C ILE A 445 17.73 -12.65 -8.06
N MET A 446 17.77 -13.16 -6.82
CA MET A 446 18.37 -12.46 -5.70
C MET A 446 19.88 -12.24 -5.89
N ASN A 447 20.60 -13.20 -6.47
CA ASN A 447 22.03 -13.03 -6.75
C ASN A 447 22.31 -12.06 -7.91
N ALA A 448 21.44 -12.01 -8.91
CA ALA A 448 21.61 -11.16 -10.09
C ALA A 448 21.17 -9.70 -9.85
N VAL A 449 20.08 -9.50 -9.11
CA VAL A 449 19.42 -8.18 -9.02
C VAL A 449 19.76 -7.45 -7.71
N CYS A 450 20.04 -8.16 -6.60
CA CYS A 450 20.28 -7.49 -5.31
C CYS A 450 21.57 -6.67 -5.31
N ASP A 451 21.42 -5.36 -5.19
CA ASP A 451 22.52 -4.43 -5.03
C ASP A 451 23.09 -4.48 -3.59
N SER A 452 24.42 -4.49 -3.47
CA SER A 452 25.10 -4.45 -2.16
C SER A 452 25.21 -3.04 -1.58
N ASP A 453 25.11 -2.01 -2.41
CA ASP A 453 25.22 -0.62 -1.97
C ASP A 453 23.89 -0.09 -1.41
N LEU A 454 23.71 -0.29 -0.11
CA LEU A 454 22.54 0.21 0.63
C LEU A 454 22.51 1.73 0.74
N SER A 455 23.61 2.43 0.41
CA SER A 455 23.65 3.89 0.45
C SER A 455 22.67 4.51 -0.55
N LYS A 456 22.39 3.85 -1.68
CA LYS A 456 21.42 4.33 -2.67
C LYS A 456 20.04 4.59 -2.06
N VAL A 457 19.60 3.71 -1.18
CA VAL A 457 18.31 3.83 -0.48
C VAL A 457 18.39 4.87 0.64
N THR A 458 19.44 4.82 1.46
CA THR A 458 19.56 5.75 2.59
C THR A 458 19.86 7.19 2.15
N ASN A 459 20.49 7.39 0.99
CA ASN A 459 20.63 8.70 0.34
C ASN A 459 19.27 9.27 -0.04
N CYS A 460 18.38 8.46 -0.60
CA CYS A 460 17.01 8.88 -0.91
C CYS A 460 16.22 9.22 0.36
N MET A 461 16.35 8.40 1.41
CA MET A 461 15.71 8.67 2.70
C MET A 461 16.24 9.95 3.34
N GLU A 462 17.56 10.15 3.34
CA GLU A 462 18.18 11.38 3.86
C GLU A 462 17.69 12.60 3.09
N HIS A 463 17.72 12.54 1.75
CA HIS A 463 17.23 13.63 0.91
C HIS A 463 15.76 13.95 1.19
N ALA A 464 14.91 12.93 1.35
CA ALA A 464 13.50 13.13 1.69
C ALA A 464 13.29 13.89 3.01
N VAL A 465 14.23 13.77 3.95
CA VAL A 465 14.21 14.46 5.25
C VAL A 465 14.92 15.82 5.21
N SER A 466 16.01 15.96 4.45
CA SER A 466 16.85 17.17 4.45
C SER A 466 16.53 18.16 3.33
N ALA A 467 15.86 17.76 2.25
CA ALA A 467 15.58 18.65 1.14
C ALA A 467 14.56 19.74 1.51
N ALA A 468 14.82 20.96 1.02
CA ALA A 468 13.87 22.07 1.08
C ALA A 468 12.61 21.75 0.27
N TYR A 469 12.79 21.13 -0.92
CA TYR A 469 11.73 20.70 -1.82
C TYR A 469 11.80 19.19 -2.07
N PRO A 470 11.35 18.35 -1.11
CA PRO A 470 11.44 16.91 -1.27
C PRO A 470 10.54 16.41 -2.41
N ARG A 471 11.02 15.40 -3.13
CA ARG A 471 10.24 14.68 -4.14
C ARG A 471 9.14 13.85 -3.49
N THR A 472 8.04 13.63 -4.20
CA THR A 472 6.96 12.75 -3.73
C THR A 472 7.38 11.28 -3.74
N ARG A 473 8.21 10.85 -4.70
CA ARG A 473 8.67 9.48 -4.87
C ARG A 473 10.17 9.42 -5.13
N TYR A 474 10.83 8.43 -4.53
CA TYR A 474 12.26 8.17 -4.69
C TYR A 474 12.49 6.72 -5.08
N SER A 475 12.87 6.51 -6.33
CA SER A 475 13.19 5.18 -6.86
C SER A 475 14.68 4.90 -6.69
N ALA A 476 15.01 4.02 -5.74
CA ALA A 476 16.38 3.66 -5.41
C ALA A 476 16.77 2.31 -6.01
N GLY A 477 17.87 2.27 -6.76
CA GLY A 477 18.32 1.09 -7.51
C GLY A 477 18.21 1.29 -9.02
N TRP A 478 19.07 0.61 -9.76
CA TRP A 478 19.03 0.62 -11.23
C TRP A 478 17.82 -0.17 -11.75
N ASP A 479 17.53 -1.29 -11.08
CA ASP A 479 16.40 -2.18 -11.34
C ASP A 479 15.06 -1.46 -11.08
N ALA A 480 14.99 -0.65 -10.03
CA ALA A 480 13.82 0.20 -9.79
C ALA A 480 13.55 1.14 -10.98
N LYS A 481 14.59 1.85 -11.44
CA LYS A 481 14.46 2.89 -12.47
C LYS A 481 14.28 2.33 -13.89
N LEU A 482 14.96 1.24 -14.23
CA LEU A 482 15.06 0.74 -15.60
C LEU A 482 14.23 -0.51 -15.86
N LEU A 483 13.81 -1.23 -14.81
CA LEU A 483 13.07 -2.49 -14.95
C LEU A 483 11.67 -2.39 -14.32
N TRP A 484 11.58 -2.34 -13.00
CA TRP A 484 10.31 -2.59 -12.30
C TRP A 484 9.30 -1.45 -12.43
N ILE A 485 9.73 -0.19 -12.31
CA ILE A 485 8.82 0.95 -12.45
C ILE A 485 8.34 1.10 -13.89
N PRO A 486 9.21 1.07 -14.93
CA PRO A 486 8.73 1.04 -16.32
C PRO A 486 7.76 -0.12 -16.57
N LEU A 487 8.06 -1.32 -16.05
CA LEU A 487 7.20 -2.49 -16.19
C LEU A 487 5.81 -2.28 -15.54
N SER A 488 5.71 -1.51 -14.45
CA SER A 488 4.43 -1.18 -13.82
C SER A 488 3.48 -0.34 -14.68
N TYR A 489 4.00 0.33 -15.72
CA TYR A 489 3.20 1.09 -16.68
C TYR A 489 2.88 0.31 -17.96
N MET A 490 3.49 -0.88 -18.13
CA MET A 490 3.23 -1.72 -19.29
C MET A 490 1.87 -2.43 -19.16
N PRO A 491 1.24 -2.81 -20.28
CA PRO A 491 0.05 -3.66 -20.24
C PRO A 491 0.31 -4.97 -19.48
N SER A 492 -0.68 -5.46 -18.73
CA SER A 492 -0.53 -6.64 -17.86
C SER A 492 0.02 -7.86 -18.59
N PHE A 493 -0.38 -8.08 -19.86
CA PHE A 493 0.09 -9.23 -20.64
C PHE A 493 1.61 -9.25 -20.86
N VAL A 494 2.27 -8.09 -20.89
CA VAL A 494 3.73 -7.98 -21.03
C VAL A 494 4.41 -8.43 -19.74
N VAL A 495 3.89 -7.96 -18.59
CA VAL A 495 4.38 -8.33 -17.26
C VAL A 495 4.19 -9.83 -17.03
N ASP A 496 3.00 -10.34 -17.33
CA ASP A 496 2.64 -11.75 -17.16
C ASP A 496 3.51 -12.66 -18.03
N LEU A 497 3.78 -12.26 -19.28
CA LEU A 497 4.69 -12.99 -20.16
C LEU A 497 6.11 -13.02 -19.60
N GLY A 498 6.63 -11.88 -19.14
CA GLY A 498 7.95 -11.79 -18.52
C GLY A 498 8.09 -12.69 -17.30
N LEU A 499 7.12 -12.64 -16.37
CA LEU A 499 7.12 -13.49 -15.18
C LEU A 499 6.95 -14.98 -15.53
N LYS A 500 6.13 -15.31 -16.53
CA LYS A 500 5.93 -16.69 -17.02
C LYS A 500 7.21 -17.32 -17.60
N LEU A 501 8.11 -16.52 -18.17
CA LEU A 501 9.38 -17.00 -18.71
C LEU A 501 10.41 -17.30 -17.61
N VAL A 502 10.31 -16.63 -16.47
CA VAL A 502 11.26 -16.76 -15.35
C VAL A 502 10.81 -17.80 -14.33
N LEU A 503 9.53 -17.86 -14.00
CA LEU A 503 8.99 -18.76 -12.97
C LEU A 503 8.87 -20.20 -13.49
N PRO A 504 9.11 -21.21 -12.65
CA PRO A 504 8.95 -22.60 -13.04
C PRO A 504 7.48 -22.94 -13.35
N ARG A 505 7.26 -23.90 -14.24
CA ARG A 505 5.91 -24.40 -14.55
C ARG A 505 5.52 -25.55 -13.62
N PRO A 506 4.30 -25.55 -13.07
CA PRO A 506 3.71 -26.71 -12.39
C PRO A 506 3.65 -27.93 -13.31
N SER A 507 3.67 -29.15 -12.75
CA SER A 507 3.58 -30.40 -13.52
C SER A 507 2.24 -30.54 -14.26
N LYS A 508 1.14 -30.04 -13.68
CA LYS A 508 -0.19 -30.02 -14.29
C LYS A 508 -0.53 -28.68 -14.97
N SER A 509 0.44 -28.01 -15.58
CA SER A 509 0.18 -26.76 -16.33
C SER A 509 -0.48 -27.03 -17.69
N VAL A 510 -1.42 -26.16 -18.11
CA VAL A 510 -2.04 -26.17 -19.45
C VAL A 510 -1.22 -25.38 -20.46
#